data_AF-A0A8X6J3Y2-F1
#
_entry.id   AF-A0A8X6J3Y2-F1
#
_cell.length_a   1.000
_cell.length_b   1.000
_cell.length_c   1.000
_cell.angle_alpha   90.00
_cell.angle_beta   90.00
_cell.angle_gamma   90.00
#
_symmetry.space_group_name_H-M   'P 1'
#
loop_
_entity.id
_entity.type
_entity.pdbx_description
1 polymer ?
#
loop_
_entity_poly.entity_id
_entity_poly.type
_entity_poly.pdbx_seq_one_letter_code
_entity_poly.pdbx_strand_id
1 'polypeptide(L)'
;MAGEKPNVNRFCNSKITSGEGYIASPGYPQYYPKLNECSWTISASDGQTIFLKILHLHIREASDVTPTLSDPDAMYAMSIQLLTEQVTSCDDDRLTIMEGTTKHFSVCGENLDSLKSLEVDASAGLELRFKNVDFLPASGFLVYYKVLGCPTLPPREGSYLIQRNGSAAVYGCENNEVFNDTLDSTRFLQCVRDHHWNDTLPPCTVLEESTTPPMTPNISTQKAVENVTMDKTQMVMNESILAIFDKQAGLVEDIIIPCVLVAVLVLGI
;
A
#
# COMPACT_ATOMS: atom_id res chain seq x y z
N MET A 1 6.66 -31.99 -1.31
CA MET A 1 6.18 -30.60 -1.15
C MET A 1 4.69 -30.63 -1.45
N ALA A 2 3.84 -30.58 -0.42
CA ALA A 2 2.40 -30.53 -0.63
C ALA A 2 2.08 -29.12 -1.16
N GLY A 3 1.55 -29.03 -2.38
CA GLY A 3 1.11 -27.76 -2.95
C GLY A 3 -0.05 -27.23 -2.11
N GLU A 4 0.17 -26.13 -1.40
CA GLU A 4 -0.89 -25.45 -0.67
C GLU A 4 -1.97 -25.01 -1.67
N LYS A 5 -3.23 -25.34 -1.38
CA LYS A 5 -4.33 -25.08 -2.30
C LYS A 5 -4.52 -23.56 -2.40
N PRO A 6 -4.61 -22.98 -3.61
CA PRO A 6 -4.73 -21.53 -3.75
C PRO A 6 -6.00 -21.02 -3.07
N ASN A 7 -5.87 -19.91 -2.33
CA ASN A 7 -6.98 -19.29 -1.61
C ASN A 7 -7.85 -18.47 -2.59
N VAL A 8 -8.96 -19.05 -3.06
CA VAL A 8 -9.84 -18.45 -4.06
C VAL A 8 -11.19 -18.04 -3.46
N ASN A 9 -11.44 -16.74 -3.40
CA ASN A 9 -12.67 -16.16 -2.90
C ASN A 9 -13.73 -16.07 -4.01
N ARG A 10 -14.87 -16.73 -3.78
CA ARG A 10 -15.99 -16.82 -4.75
C ARG A 10 -17.31 -16.32 -4.19
N PHE A 11 -17.39 -16.13 -2.88
CA PHE A 11 -18.62 -15.73 -2.20
C PHE A 11 -18.80 -14.22 -2.31
N CYS A 12 -19.97 -13.79 -2.79
CA CYS A 12 -20.30 -12.37 -2.87
C CYS A 12 -20.36 -11.70 -1.50
N ASN A 13 -20.08 -10.41 -1.51
CA ASN A 13 -20.13 -9.50 -0.35
C ASN A 13 -19.18 -9.93 0.77
N SER A 14 -18.01 -10.45 0.39
CA SER A 14 -16.99 -10.94 1.32
C SER A 14 -16.00 -9.84 1.69
N LYS A 15 -15.59 -9.83 2.96
CA LYS A 15 -14.45 -9.04 3.45
C LYS A 15 -13.22 -9.93 3.49
N ILE A 16 -12.15 -9.49 2.87
CA ILE A 16 -10.91 -10.23 2.68
C ILE A 16 -9.82 -9.55 3.50
N THR A 17 -9.26 -10.31 4.44
CA THR A 17 -8.17 -9.86 5.35
C THR A 17 -6.87 -10.62 5.13
N SER A 18 -6.86 -11.65 4.28
CA SER A 18 -5.63 -12.35 3.89
C SER A 18 -4.74 -11.43 3.06
N GLY A 19 -3.43 -11.52 3.27
CA GLY A 19 -2.44 -10.68 2.56
C GLY A 19 -2.25 -11.05 1.09
N GLU A 20 -2.72 -12.21 0.64
CA GLU A 20 -2.58 -12.65 -0.76
C GLU A 20 -3.67 -13.65 -1.10
N GLY A 21 -4.12 -13.66 -2.36
CA GLY A 21 -5.03 -14.68 -2.85
C GLY A 21 -5.66 -14.35 -4.19
N TYR A 22 -6.75 -15.04 -4.48
CA TYR A 22 -7.51 -14.90 -5.72
C TYR A 22 -8.97 -14.56 -5.43
N ILE A 23 -9.60 -13.86 -6.36
CA ILE A 23 -11.03 -13.58 -6.40
C ILE A 23 -11.55 -14.06 -7.75
N ALA A 24 -12.65 -14.80 -7.74
CA ALA A 24 -13.27 -15.26 -8.98
C ALA A 24 -14.78 -15.02 -8.94
N SER A 25 -15.36 -14.71 -10.09
CA SER A 25 -16.83 -14.63 -10.20
C SER A 25 -17.48 -15.95 -9.77
N PRO A 26 -18.65 -15.92 -9.13
CA PRO A 26 -19.40 -17.13 -8.81
C PRO A 26 -19.57 -17.99 -10.06
N GLY A 27 -19.30 -19.30 -9.97
CA GLY A 27 -19.38 -20.22 -11.11
C GLY A 27 -18.08 -20.38 -11.92
N TYR A 28 -17.12 -19.45 -11.85
CA TYR A 28 -15.88 -19.51 -12.63
C TYR A 28 -15.12 -20.86 -12.52
N PRO A 29 -14.61 -21.47 -13.61
CA PRO A 29 -14.57 -20.97 -14.99
C PRO A 29 -15.84 -21.31 -15.80
N GLN A 30 -16.88 -21.84 -15.16
CA GLN A 30 -18.20 -21.99 -15.79
C GLN A 30 -18.96 -20.66 -15.78
N TYR A 31 -20.17 -20.67 -16.32
CA TYR A 31 -20.99 -19.46 -16.44
C TYR A 31 -21.31 -18.83 -15.09
N TYR A 32 -21.21 -17.50 -15.03
CA TYR A 32 -21.67 -16.75 -13.85
C TYR A 32 -23.20 -16.70 -13.80
N PRO A 33 -23.82 -16.82 -12.61
CA PRO A 33 -25.27 -16.68 -12.47
C PRO A 33 -25.70 -15.20 -12.63
N LYS A 34 -27.01 -14.95 -12.72
CA LYS A 34 -27.55 -13.58 -12.62
C LYS A 34 -27.31 -13.04 -11.20
N LEU A 35 -26.50 -12.00 -11.06
CA LEU A 35 -26.23 -11.34 -9.78
C LEU A 35 -26.62 -9.85 -9.91
N ASN A 36 -27.53 -9.39 -9.05
CA ASN A 36 -27.93 -7.98 -9.07
C ASN A 36 -26.74 -7.05 -8.78
N GLU A 37 -25.93 -7.39 -7.78
CA GLU A 37 -24.65 -6.77 -7.46
C GLU A 37 -23.87 -7.69 -6.51
N CYS A 38 -22.57 -7.86 -6.75
CA CYS A 38 -21.69 -8.72 -5.97
C CYS A 38 -20.38 -7.97 -5.70
N SER A 39 -19.95 -7.88 -4.44
CA SER A 39 -18.69 -7.20 -4.11
C SER A 39 -17.70 -8.02 -3.28
N TRP A 40 -16.43 -7.66 -3.38
CA TRP A 40 -15.36 -8.14 -2.51
C TRP A 40 -14.56 -6.95 -2.04
N THR A 41 -14.34 -6.85 -0.74
CA THR A 41 -13.55 -5.76 -0.14
C THR A 41 -12.27 -6.33 0.43
N ILE A 42 -11.13 -5.90 -0.09
CA ILE A 42 -9.80 -6.24 0.41
C ILE A 42 -9.36 -5.12 1.35
N SER A 43 -9.01 -5.48 2.59
CA SER A 43 -8.51 -4.54 3.59
C SER A 43 -6.99 -4.58 3.65
N ALA A 44 -6.35 -3.41 3.65
CA ALA A 44 -4.93 -3.23 3.94
C ALA A 44 -4.77 -2.34 5.18
N SER A 45 -3.68 -2.51 5.92
CA SER A 45 -3.36 -1.62 7.03
C SER A 45 -2.75 -0.32 6.51
N ASP A 46 -2.74 0.71 7.34
CA ASP A 46 -2.04 1.95 7.02
C ASP A 46 -0.57 1.70 6.63
N GLY A 47 -0.10 2.42 5.61
CA GLY A 47 1.25 2.28 5.06
C GLY A 47 1.48 1.03 4.19
N GLN A 48 0.44 0.26 3.86
CA GLN A 48 0.48 -0.84 2.90
C GLN A 48 -0.25 -0.49 1.60
N THR A 49 0.19 -1.06 0.50
CA THR A 49 -0.49 -0.95 -0.80
C THR A 49 -1.14 -2.27 -1.19
N ILE A 50 -2.14 -2.22 -2.06
CA ILE A 50 -2.76 -3.43 -2.65
C ILE A 50 -2.41 -3.47 -4.12
N PHE A 51 -1.66 -4.51 -4.51
CA PHE A 51 -1.47 -4.89 -5.90
C PHE A 51 -2.61 -5.82 -6.33
N LEU A 52 -3.20 -5.52 -7.48
CA LEU A 52 -4.24 -6.31 -8.10
C LEU A 52 -3.86 -6.58 -9.55
N LYS A 53 -4.13 -7.79 -10.04
CA LYS A 53 -3.97 -8.16 -11.44
C LYS A 53 -5.15 -9.03 -11.88
N ILE A 54 -5.84 -8.62 -12.93
CA ILE A 54 -6.82 -9.50 -13.58
C ILE A 54 -6.03 -10.65 -14.21
N LEU A 55 -6.46 -11.90 -14.08
CA LEU A 55 -5.80 -13.06 -14.71
C LEU A 55 -6.62 -13.68 -15.83
N HIS A 56 -7.93 -13.52 -15.77
CA HIS A 56 -8.85 -13.96 -16.81
C HIS A 56 -10.05 -13.03 -16.83
N LEU A 57 -10.52 -12.69 -18.02
CA LEU A 57 -11.73 -11.91 -18.22
C LEU A 57 -12.49 -12.45 -19.41
N HIS A 58 -13.75 -12.79 -19.18
CA HIS A 58 -14.74 -13.09 -20.19
C HIS A 58 -16.09 -12.71 -19.56
N ILE A 59 -16.39 -11.42 -19.62
CA ILE A 59 -17.67 -10.85 -19.22
C ILE A 59 -18.34 -10.40 -20.51
N ARG A 60 -19.67 -10.46 -20.57
CA ARG A 60 -20.39 -10.00 -21.75
C ARG A 60 -19.99 -8.56 -22.12
N GLU A 61 -19.58 -8.38 -23.37
CA GLU A 61 -19.30 -7.06 -23.93
C GLU A 61 -20.62 -6.30 -24.13
N ALA A 62 -20.61 -4.99 -23.97
CA ALA A 62 -21.78 -4.22 -24.39
C ALA A 62 -21.93 -4.34 -25.90
N SER A 63 -23.16 -4.49 -26.37
CA SER A 63 -23.46 -4.52 -27.80
C SER A 63 -22.83 -3.32 -28.48
N ASP A 64 -22.02 -3.55 -29.52
CA ASP A 64 -21.63 -2.54 -30.49
C ASP A 64 -22.87 -1.67 -30.78
N VAL A 65 -22.77 -0.36 -30.57
CA VAL A 65 -23.78 0.55 -31.09
C VAL A 65 -23.67 0.45 -32.61
N THR A 66 -24.42 -0.47 -33.22
CA THR A 66 -24.68 -0.40 -34.65
C THR A 66 -25.55 0.83 -34.84
N PRO A 67 -25.08 1.91 -35.50
CA PRO A 67 -25.95 3.02 -35.81
C PRO A 67 -27.09 2.47 -36.66
N THR A 68 -28.31 2.49 -36.13
CA THR A 68 -29.49 2.13 -36.89
C THR A 68 -29.63 3.14 -38.03
N LEU A 69 -29.77 2.66 -39.27
CA LEU A 69 -29.97 3.46 -40.49
C LEU A 69 -31.25 4.33 -40.49
N SER A 70 -31.91 4.49 -39.35
CA SER A 70 -33.10 5.33 -39.16
C SER A 70 -32.78 6.78 -38.82
N ASP A 71 -31.50 7.14 -38.62
CA ASP A 71 -31.11 8.51 -38.27
C ASP A 71 -30.14 9.13 -39.30
N PRO A 72 -30.59 10.09 -40.12
CA PRO A 72 -29.75 10.75 -41.11
C PRO A 72 -28.61 11.59 -40.50
N ASP A 73 -28.68 11.96 -39.21
CA ASP A 73 -27.60 12.67 -38.51
C ASP A 73 -26.46 11.71 -38.09
N ALA A 74 -26.71 10.40 -38.00
CA ALA A 74 -25.71 9.38 -37.68
C ALA A 74 -24.74 9.08 -38.84
N MET A 75 -25.15 9.33 -40.09
CA MET A 75 -24.34 9.06 -41.28
C MET A 75 -23.12 10.00 -41.38
N TYR A 76 -23.23 11.24 -40.88
CA TYR A 76 -22.11 12.20 -40.88
C TYR A 76 -21.13 11.92 -39.74
N ALA A 77 -21.63 11.54 -38.55
CA ALA A 77 -20.82 11.11 -37.41
C ALA A 77 -19.93 9.90 -37.77
N MET A 78 -20.42 8.99 -38.62
CA MET A 78 -19.67 7.82 -39.08
C MET A 78 -18.44 8.14 -39.95
N SER A 79 -18.39 9.31 -40.61
CA SER A 79 -17.24 9.71 -41.43
C SER A 79 -16.09 10.33 -40.62
N ILE A 80 -16.36 10.79 -39.39
CA ILE A 80 -15.36 11.39 -38.48
C ILE A 80 -14.91 10.40 -37.40
N GLN A 81 -15.78 9.45 -37.00
CA GLN A 81 -15.50 8.48 -35.93
C GLN A 81 -14.83 7.17 -36.41
N LEU A 82 -14.24 7.13 -37.61
CA LEU A 82 -13.41 6.02 -38.08
C LEU A 82 -11.91 6.21 -37.75
N LEU A 83 -11.56 7.22 -36.95
CA LEU A 83 -10.16 7.57 -36.62
C LEU A 83 -9.80 7.48 -35.13
N THR A 84 -10.72 7.09 -34.25
CA THR A 84 -10.43 7.01 -32.81
C THR A 84 -11.10 5.79 -32.20
N GLU A 85 -10.26 4.95 -31.60
CA GLU A 85 -10.51 3.80 -30.70
C GLU A 85 -11.97 3.38 -30.48
N GLN A 86 -12.23 2.09 -30.75
CA GLN A 86 -13.46 1.37 -30.44
C GLN A 86 -13.88 1.62 -28.98
N VAL A 87 -14.88 2.48 -28.76
CA VAL A 87 -15.36 2.85 -27.43
C VAL A 87 -16.19 1.70 -26.86
N THR A 88 -15.54 0.79 -26.14
CA THR A 88 -16.20 -0.27 -25.36
C THR A 88 -16.84 0.33 -24.11
N SER A 89 -18.15 0.59 -24.17
CA SER A 89 -18.91 1.12 -23.01
C SER A 89 -19.51 -0.02 -22.19
N CYS A 90 -18.95 -0.35 -21.02
CA CYS A 90 -19.43 -1.46 -20.20
C CYS A 90 -20.72 -1.16 -19.41
N ASP A 91 -21.80 -0.78 -20.09
CA ASP A 91 -23.05 -0.30 -19.47
C ASP A 91 -23.93 -1.41 -18.87
N ASP A 92 -23.70 -2.66 -19.29
CA ASP A 92 -24.38 -3.84 -18.76
C ASP A 92 -23.53 -4.61 -17.73
N ASP A 93 -22.97 -5.75 -18.15
CA ASP A 93 -22.19 -6.63 -17.29
C ASP A 93 -20.77 -6.06 -17.17
N ARG A 94 -20.35 -5.73 -15.95
CA ARG A 94 -19.04 -5.10 -15.71
C ARG A 94 -18.45 -5.48 -14.37
N LEU A 95 -17.12 -5.61 -14.37
CA LEU A 95 -16.32 -5.59 -13.15
C LEU A 95 -15.76 -4.17 -12.97
N THR A 96 -15.97 -3.57 -11.80
CA THR A 96 -15.52 -2.23 -11.46
C THR A 96 -14.62 -2.28 -10.24
N ILE A 97 -13.48 -1.57 -10.31
CA ILE A 97 -12.51 -1.47 -9.23
C ILE A 97 -12.63 -0.10 -8.59
N MET A 98 -12.86 -0.07 -7.28
CA MET A 98 -13.14 1.12 -6.48
C MET A 98 -12.20 1.21 -5.29
N GLU A 99 -11.84 2.42 -4.90
CA GLU A 99 -11.12 2.74 -3.65
C GLU A 99 -11.87 3.88 -2.96
N GLY A 100 -12.55 3.56 -1.85
CA GLY A 100 -13.53 4.48 -1.26
C GLY A 100 -14.62 4.88 -2.29
N THR A 101 -14.63 6.15 -2.68
CA THR A 101 -15.56 6.70 -3.70
C THR A 101 -14.91 6.82 -5.08
N THR A 102 -13.60 6.62 -5.19
CA THR A 102 -12.85 6.77 -6.43
C THR A 102 -12.99 5.51 -7.28
N LYS A 103 -13.46 5.68 -8.51
CA LYS A 103 -13.52 4.61 -9.51
C LYS A 103 -12.20 4.59 -10.28
N HIS A 104 -11.47 3.49 -10.17
CA HIS A 104 -10.21 3.29 -10.91
C HIS A 104 -10.48 2.91 -12.36
N PHE A 105 -11.24 1.84 -12.59
CA PHE A 105 -11.68 1.45 -13.93
C PHE A 105 -12.86 0.48 -13.89
N SER A 106 -13.56 0.37 -15.04
CA SER A 106 -14.49 -0.72 -15.33
C SER A 106 -13.98 -1.53 -16.52
N VAL A 107 -14.28 -2.83 -16.51
CA VAL A 107 -13.91 -3.77 -17.57
C VAL A 107 -15.06 -4.73 -17.88
N CYS A 108 -15.15 -5.12 -19.15
CA CYS A 108 -16.07 -6.10 -19.72
C CYS A 108 -15.43 -6.67 -21.00
N GLY A 109 -16.07 -7.63 -21.66
CA GLY A 109 -15.55 -8.30 -22.85
C GLY A 109 -14.55 -9.42 -22.54
N GLU A 110 -13.92 -9.91 -23.60
CA GLU A 110 -12.89 -10.96 -23.57
C GLU A 110 -11.50 -10.41 -23.88
N ASN A 111 -11.41 -9.33 -24.66
CA ASN A 111 -10.15 -8.71 -25.04
C ASN A 111 -9.92 -7.37 -24.33
N LEU A 112 -8.86 -7.28 -23.54
CA LEU A 112 -8.34 -6.02 -23.00
C LEU A 112 -6.82 -6.23 -22.91
N ASP A 113 -6.07 -5.77 -23.91
CA ASP A 113 -4.79 -6.33 -24.42
C ASP A 113 -3.58 -6.50 -23.46
N SER A 114 -3.79 -6.76 -22.18
CA SER A 114 -3.40 -8.00 -21.48
C SER A 114 -3.50 -7.74 -19.97
N LEU A 115 -4.67 -7.94 -19.37
CA LEU A 115 -4.81 -8.11 -17.92
C LEU A 115 -4.32 -6.92 -17.07
N LYS A 116 -5.20 -5.93 -16.90
CA LYS A 116 -4.94 -4.72 -16.11
C LYS A 116 -4.42 -5.06 -14.71
N SER A 117 -3.36 -4.34 -14.31
CA SER A 117 -2.90 -4.29 -12.93
C SER A 117 -3.11 -2.91 -12.33
N LEU A 118 -3.26 -2.88 -11.01
CA LEU A 118 -3.44 -1.68 -10.23
C LEU A 118 -2.65 -1.82 -8.93
N GLU A 119 -1.98 -0.76 -8.53
CA GLU A 119 -1.42 -0.63 -7.18
C GLU A 119 -2.01 0.61 -6.53
N VAL A 120 -2.63 0.46 -5.37
CA VAL A 120 -3.33 1.53 -4.65
C VAL A 120 -2.93 1.59 -3.18
N ASP A 121 -2.96 2.81 -2.62
CA ASP A 121 -2.77 3.07 -1.20
C ASP A 121 -4.08 2.84 -0.45
N ALA A 122 -4.43 1.57 -0.27
CA ALA A 122 -5.74 1.12 0.16
C ALA A 122 -6.03 1.33 1.66
N SER A 123 -5.60 2.46 2.22
CA SER A 123 -5.98 2.95 3.56
C SER A 123 -7.49 2.93 3.80
N ALA A 124 -8.30 3.11 2.73
CA ALA A 124 -9.76 3.01 2.75
C ALA A 124 -10.32 1.63 2.32
N GLY A 125 -9.46 0.68 1.96
CA GLY A 125 -9.81 -0.62 1.39
C GLY A 125 -10.11 -0.57 -0.12
N LEU A 126 -9.78 -1.66 -0.82
CA LEU A 126 -10.03 -1.82 -2.25
C LEU A 126 -11.28 -2.69 -2.47
N GLU A 127 -12.25 -2.20 -3.24
CA GLU A 127 -13.51 -2.89 -3.51
C GLU A 127 -13.64 -3.29 -4.99
N LEU A 128 -13.88 -4.57 -5.23
CA LEU A 128 -14.21 -5.11 -6.54
C LEU A 128 -15.73 -5.27 -6.60
N ARG A 129 -16.41 -4.61 -7.53
CA ARG A 129 -17.85 -4.72 -7.75
C ARG A 129 -18.15 -5.36 -9.10
N PHE A 130 -18.78 -6.53 -9.07
CA PHE A 130 -19.30 -7.20 -10.24
C PHE A 130 -20.82 -7.03 -10.31
N LYS A 131 -21.28 -6.46 -11.42
CA LYS A 131 -22.69 -6.27 -11.73
C LYS A 131 -23.00 -6.98 -13.05
N ASN A 132 -24.09 -7.74 -13.09
CA ASN A 132 -24.59 -8.30 -14.34
C ASN A 132 -26.13 -8.26 -14.40
N VAL A 133 -26.66 -7.98 -15.58
CA VAL A 133 -28.10 -7.73 -15.75
C VAL A 133 -28.84 -9.00 -16.17
N ASP A 134 -28.19 -9.86 -16.95
CA ASP A 134 -28.81 -11.04 -17.55
C ASP A 134 -28.00 -12.33 -17.37
N PHE A 135 -28.68 -13.45 -17.61
CA PHE A 135 -28.09 -14.79 -17.61
C PHE A 135 -27.69 -15.14 -19.04
N LEU A 136 -26.58 -14.57 -19.50
CA LEU A 136 -25.96 -14.95 -20.77
C LEU A 136 -24.65 -15.72 -20.47
N PRO A 137 -24.35 -16.78 -21.26
CA PRO A 137 -23.23 -17.66 -20.96
C PRO A 137 -21.89 -16.96 -21.22
N ALA A 138 -21.21 -16.57 -20.14
CA ALA A 138 -19.83 -16.09 -20.15
C ALA A 138 -19.09 -16.59 -18.90
N SER A 139 -17.81 -16.94 -19.02
CA SER A 139 -17.08 -17.64 -17.93
C SER A 139 -16.72 -16.73 -16.74
N GLY A 140 -16.87 -15.42 -16.88
CA GLY A 140 -16.61 -14.43 -15.85
C GLY A 140 -15.13 -14.07 -15.71
N PHE A 141 -14.64 -13.94 -14.49
CA PHE A 141 -13.28 -13.43 -14.24
C PHE A 141 -12.53 -14.18 -13.14
N LEU A 142 -11.21 -14.06 -13.22
CA LEU A 142 -10.27 -14.43 -12.17
C LEU A 142 -9.32 -13.26 -11.93
N VAL A 143 -9.13 -12.88 -10.68
CA VAL A 143 -8.26 -11.79 -10.24
C VAL A 143 -7.31 -12.32 -9.18
N TYR A 144 -6.06 -11.90 -9.24
CA TYR A 144 -5.05 -12.10 -8.20
C TYR A 144 -4.82 -10.78 -7.46
N TYR A 145 -4.63 -10.85 -6.15
CA TYR A 145 -4.28 -9.69 -5.34
C TYR A 145 -3.19 -10.05 -4.33
N LYS A 146 -2.42 -9.03 -3.95
CA LYS A 146 -1.38 -9.12 -2.92
C LYS A 146 -1.26 -7.78 -2.20
N VAL A 147 -1.25 -7.83 -0.87
CA VAL A 147 -0.95 -6.69 -0.01
C VAL A 147 0.57 -6.57 0.08
N LEU A 148 1.09 -5.39 -0.22
CA LEU A 148 2.51 -5.08 -0.26
C LEU A 148 2.86 -4.07 0.84
N GLY A 149 4.12 -4.12 1.29
CA GLY A 149 4.62 -3.26 2.36
C GLY A 149 4.17 -3.70 3.75
N CYS A 150 4.76 -3.08 4.78
CA CYS A 150 4.52 -3.45 6.17
C CYS A 150 3.44 -2.58 6.81
N PRO A 151 2.58 -3.08 7.72
CA PRO A 151 1.58 -2.24 8.39
C PRO A 151 2.24 -1.18 9.28
N THR A 152 1.69 0.04 9.36
CA THR A 152 2.09 1.03 10.36
C THR A 152 1.78 0.49 11.75
N LEU A 153 2.83 0.29 12.55
CA LEU A 153 2.65 -0.12 13.94
C LEU A 153 2.11 1.09 14.71
N PRO A 154 1.01 0.94 15.47
CA PRO A 154 0.54 2.01 16.33
C PRO A 154 1.60 2.30 17.40
N PRO A 155 1.88 3.58 17.71
CA PRO A 155 2.78 3.91 18.81
C PRO A 155 2.31 3.28 20.12
N ARG A 156 3.25 2.71 20.88
CA ARG A 156 3.02 2.01 22.15
C ARG A 156 3.55 2.85 23.31
N GLU A 157 2.77 3.02 24.37
CA GLU A 157 3.14 3.61 25.68
C GLU A 157 4.45 4.43 25.71
N GLY A 158 4.34 5.74 25.53
CA GLY A 158 5.47 6.68 25.54
C GLY A 158 6.25 6.78 24.22
N SER A 159 6.00 5.90 23.24
CA SER A 159 6.59 6.03 21.91
C SER A 159 5.74 6.84 20.94
N TYR A 160 6.38 7.36 19.89
CA TYR A 160 5.77 8.06 18.77
C TYR A 160 6.49 7.73 17.44
N LEU A 161 5.77 7.84 16.32
CA LEU A 161 6.36 7.66 14.99
C LEU A 161 7.11 8.94 14.59
N ILE A 162 8.42 8.85 14.35
CA ILE A 162 9.24 9.97 13.88
C ILE A 162 9.12 10.10 12.37
N GLN A 163 9.41 9.02 11.64
CA GLN A 163 9.43 9.02 10.19
C GLN A 163 9.19 7.61 9.64
N ARG A 164 8.58 7.53 8.47
CA ARG A 164 8.32 6.28 7.77
C ARG A 164 8.45 6.47 6.26
N ASN A 165 8.91 5.43 5.57
CA ASN A 165 8.75 5.24 4.13
C ASN A 165 8.28 3.80 3.84
N GLY A 166 8.33 3.37 2.57
CA GLY A 166 7.88 2.03 2.17
C GLY A 166 8.77 0.87 2.66
N SER A 167 10.01 1.14 3.08
CA SER A 167 11.00 0.11 3.46
C SER A 167 11.44 0.18 4.92
N ALA A 168 11.19 1.29 5.61
CA ALA A 168 11.67 1.53 6.97
C ALA A 168 10.73 2.46 7.75
N ALA A 169 10.72 2.28 9.08
CA ALA A 169 10.06 3.17 10.02
C ALA A 169 10.97 3.44 11.23
N VAL A 170 10.92 4.67 11.74
CA VAL A 170 11.68 5.11 12.91
C VAL A 170 10.70 5.61 13.97
N TYR A 171 10.78 5.01 15.15
CA TYR A 171 10.02 5.40 16.33
C TYR A 171 10.96 6.02 17.37
N GLY A 172 10.44 6.96 18.15
CA GLY A 172 11.14 7.58 19.27
C GLY A 172 10.36 7.42 20.56
N CYS A 173 11.04 7.62 21.70
CA CYS A 173 10.44 7.70 23.02
C CYS A 173 10.34 9.16 23.50
N GLU A 174 9.25 9.50 24.20
CA GLU A 174 9.06 10.82 24.81
C GLU A 174 9.94 11.00 26.06
N ASN A 175 10.10 12.25 26.53
CA ASN A 175 10.64 12.59 27.85
C ASN A 175 11.99 11.95 28.25
N ASN A 176 12.90 11.74 27.28
CA ASN A 176 14.19 11.05 27.46
C ASN A 176 14.05 9.58 27.93
N GLU A 177 12.90 8.96 27.71
CA GLU A 177 12.73 7.52 27.89
C GLU A 177 13.44 6.75 26.78
N VAL A 178 13.61 5.45 27.00
CA VAL A 178 14.24 4.53 26.06
C VAL A 178 13.40 3.27 25.90
N PHE A 179 13.53 2.62 24.74
CA PHE A 179 12.90 1.32 24.52
C PHE A 179 13.44 0.30 25.52
N ASN A 180 12.54 -0.44 26.16
CA ASN A 180 12.88 -1.29 27.30
C ASN A 180 13.84 -2.45 26.98
N ASP A 181 14.02 -2.79 25.71
CA ASP A 181 14.84 -3.90 25.25
C ASP A 181 16.22 -3.44 24.76
N THR A 182 16.32 -2.32 24.04
CA THR A 182 17.60 -1.82 23.50
C THR A 182 18.24 -0.74 24.37
N LEU A 183 17.47 -0.09 25.25
CA LEU A 183 17.88 1.10 26.00
C LEU A 183 18.29 2.29 25.11
N ASP A 184 17.84 2.28 23.86
CA ASP A 184 17.98 3.41 22.93
C ASP A 184 16.71 4.26 22.93
N SER A 185 16.84 5.57 22.72
CA SER A 185 15.70 6.49 22.59
C SER A 185 14.98 6.39 21.24
N THR A 186 15.56 5.65 20.28
CA THR A 186 15.02 5.46 18.93
C THR A 186 15.03 3.99 18.53
N ARG A 187 13.98 3.55 17.80
CA ARG A 187 13.87 2.21 17.23
C ARG A 187 13.74 2.31 15.72
N PHE A 188 14.66 1.69 15.00
CA PHE A 188 14.61 1.54 13.55
C PHE A 188 14.04 0.17 13.20
N LEU A 189 12.98 0.15 12.40
CA LEU A 189 12.37 -1.06 11.87
C LEU A 189 12.54 -1.09 10.36
N GLN A 190 12.93 -2.24 9.84
CA GLN A 190 13.07 -2.49 8.40
C GLN A 190 11.97 -3.43 7.94
N CYS A 191 11.28 -3.06 6.86
CA CYS A 191 10.30 -3.89 6.21
C CYS A 191 11.01 -4.97 5.41
N VAL A 192 10.84 -6.23 5.79
CA VAL A 192 11.46 -7.37 5.10
C VAL A 192 10.61 -7.82 3.91
N ARG A 193 11.19 -8.66 3.04
CA ARG A 193 10.55 -9.10 1.78
C ARG A 193 9.19 -9.76 1.96
N ASP A 194 8.93 -10.35 3.12
CA ASP A 194 7.65 -10.98 3.44
C ASP A 194 6.60 -10.00 3.97
N HIS A 195 6.79 -8.69 3.79
CA HIS A 195 5.84 -7.64 4.21
C HIS A 195 5.60 -7.57 5.73
N HIS A 196 6.59 -8.00 6.52
CA HIS A 196 6.63 -7.90 7.97
C HIS A 196 7.82 -7.07 8.42
N TRP A 197 7.74 -6.49 9.62
CA TRP A 197 8.89 -5.82 10.22
C TRP A 197 9.92 -6.85 10.68
N ASN A 198 11.20 -6.51 10.56
CA ASN A 198 12.31 -7.32 11.07
C ASN A 198 12.29 -7.49 12.60
N ASP A 199 11.56 -6.60 13.29
CA ASP A 199 11.52 -6.52 14.74
C ASP A 199 10.18 -5.93 15.22
N THR A 200 9.97 -5.86 16.53
CA THR A 200 8.76 -5.38 17.19
C THR A 200 8.93 -3.98 17.77
N LEU A 201 7.81 -3.36 18.19
CA LEU A 201 7.80 -2.06 18.87
C LEU A 201 7.47 -2.23 20.37
N PRO A 202 8.49 -2.27 21.25
CA PRO A 202 8.31 -2.36 22.71
C PRO A 202 7.89 -1.01 23.33
N PRO A 203 7.42 -1.01 24.59
CA PRO A 203 7.10 0.22 25.32
C PRO A 203 8.37 0.97 25.76
N CYS A 204 8.21 2.28 26.00
CA CYS A 204 9.27 3.13 26.54
C CYS A 204 9.35 3.03 28.08
N THR A 205 10.55 3.23 28.61
CA THR A 205 10.84 3.19 30.06
C THR A 205 11.87 4.25 30.43
N VAL A 206 11.78 4.75 31.66
CA VAL A 206 12.77 5.70 32.20
C VAL A 206 14.05 4.93 32.55
N LEU A 207 15.20 5.47 32.13
CA LEU A 207 16.49 5.02 32.65
C LEU A 207 16.59 5.44 34.11
N GLU A 208 16.41 4.49 35.03
CA GLU A 208 16.76 4.73 36.43
C GLU A 208 18.27 4.93 36.51
N GLU A 209 18.71 6.20 36.63
CA GLU A 209 20.05 6.48 37.10
C GLU A 209 20.21 5.77 38.43
N SER A 210 21.15 4.84 38.50
CA SER A 210 21.46 4.07 39.69
C SER A 210 21.53 5.01 40.88
N THR A 211 20.47 5.04 41.68
CA THR A 211 20.45 5.73 42.95
C THR A 211 21.48 4.99 43.79
N THR A 212 22.68 5.55 43.83
CA THR A 212 23.68 5.18 44.81
C THR A 212 22.97 5.22 46.17
N PRO A 213 23.13 4.18 47.02
CA PRO A 213 22.43 4.11 48.29
C PRO A 213 22.73 5.38 49.10
N PRO A 214 21.77 5.87 49.90
CA PRO A 214 21.89 7.16 50.57
C PRO A 214 23.08 7.12 51.55
N MET A 215 24.21 7.68 51.14
CA MET A 215 25.24 8.11 52.08
C MET A 215 24.71 9.38 52.75
N THR A 216 24.30 9.24 54.00
CA THR A 216 23.95 10.34 54.90
C THR A 216 25.08 11.36 54.96
N PRO A 217 24.85 12.65 54.64
CA PRO A 217 25.76 13.71 55.04
C PRO A 217 25.27 14.33 56.34
N ASN A 218 26.16 14.34 57.33
CA ASN A 218 26.03 15.14 58.53
C ASN A 218 25.97 16.64 58.18
N ILE A 219 25.20 17.37 58.98
CA ILE A 219 24.88 18.80 58.89
C ILE A 219 26.14 19.70 58.92
N SER A 220 26.19 20.71 58.03
CA SER A 220 26.47 22.11 58.40
C SER A 220 26.25 23.09 57.25
N THR A 221 25.20 23.91 57.38
CA THR A 221 25.05 25.32 56.94
C THR A 221 25.89 25.85 55.77
N GLN A 222 25.25 26.31 54.70
CA GLN A 222 25.22 27.73 54.28
C GLN A 222 24.28 27.96 53.08
N LYS A 223 23.92 29.23 52.93
CA LYS A 223 22.78 29.82 52.24
C LYS A 223 23.27 30.51 50.96
N ALA A 224 22.64 30.28 49.80
CA ALA A 224 22.50 31.29 48.75
C ALA A 224 21.51 30.79 47.69
N VAL A 225 20.44 31.57 47.52
CA VAL A 225 19.56 31.53 46.35
C VAL A 225 20.30 32.25 45.23
N GLU A 226 20.60 31.55 44.14
CA GLU A 226 20.93 32.19 42.86
C GLU A 226 20.08 31.56 41.77
N ASN A 227 19.17 32.38 41.25
CA ASN A 227 18.39 32.12 40.05
C ASN A 227 19.34 32.11 38.86
N VAL A 228 19.38 31.02 38.11
CA VAL A 228 19.91 31.05 36.74
C VAL A 228 18.81 30.62 35.79
N THR A 229 18.55 31.56 34.90
CA THR A 229 17.60 31.65 33.81
C THR A 229 17.41 30.37 33.01
N MET A 230 16.13 30.06 32.78
CA MET A 230 15.62 29.15 31.76
C MET A 230 16.17 29.57 30.39
N ASP A 231 17.13 28.81 29.85
CA ASP A 231 17.63 29.03 28.50
C ASP A 231 16.79 28.24 27.49
N LYS A 232 16.12 28.97 26.61
CA LYS A 232 15.39 28.44 25.46
C LYS A 232 16.38 28.24 24.33
N THR A 233 16.99 27.06 24.25
CA THR A 233 17.84 26.76 23.09
C THR A 233 17.69 25.31 22.62
N GLN A 234 16.93 25.18 21.53
CA GLN A 234 17.20 24.32 20.37
C GLN A 234 16.77 22.85 20.44
N MET A 235 15.67 22.56 19.73
CA MET A 235 15.41 21.26 19.11
C MET A 235 16.55 20.96 18.14
N VAL A 236 17.55 20.21 18.59
CA VAL A 236 18.56 19.62 17.73
C VAL A 236 17.98 18.31 17.22
N MET A 237 17.53 18.28 15.96
CA MET A 237 17.42 17.02 15.24
C MET A 237 18.81 16.38 15.24
N ASN A 238 18.94 15.19 15.84
CA ASN A 238 20.19 14.45 15.83
C ASN A 238 20.54 14.11 14.38
N GLU A 239 21.67 14.58 13.87
CA GLU A 239 22.19 14.26 12.53
C GLU A 239 22.28 12.75 12.27
N SER A 240 22.25 11.94 13.33
CA SER A 240 22.20 10.47 13.26
C SER A 240 20.94 9.95 12.54
N ILE A 241 19.78 10.59 12.69
CA ILE A 241 18.51 10.08 12.14
C ILE A 241 18.47 10.28 10.61
N LEU A 242 18.87 11.47 10.14
CA LEU A 242 19.02 11.74 8.71
C LEU A 242 20.08 10.84 8.08
N ALA A 243 21.20 10.59 8.77
CA ALA A 243 22.25 9.68 8.31
C ALA A 243 21.81 8.20 8.20
N ILE A 244 20.82 7.76 9.00
CA ILE A 244 20.25 6.39 8.88
C ILE A 244 19.39 6.28 7.62
N PHE A 245 18.60 7.30 7.28
CA PHE A 245 17.82 7.31 6.04
C PHE A 245 18.71 7.44 4.80
N ASP A 246 19.78 8.23 4.88
CA ASP A 246 20.70 8.44 3.75
C ASP A 246 21.50 7.18 3.39
N LYS A 247 21.81 6.34 4.40
CA LYS A 247 22.49 5.04 4.19
C LYS A 247 21.69 4.00 3.39
N GLN A 248 20.39 4.19 3.18
CA GLN A 248 19.57 3.32 2.33
C GLN A 248 19.15 3.94 1.00
N ALA A 249 19.60 5.16 0.67
CA ALA A 249 19.66 5.64 -0.71
C ALA A 249 20.87 5.03 -1.44
N GLY A 250 21.03 3.70 -1.37
CA GLY A 250 22.04 2.92 -2.09
C GLY A 250 21.80 2.86 -3.61
N LEU A 251 21.18 3.89 -4.19
CA LEU A 251 21.05 4.06 -5.64
C LEU A 251 22.21 4.90 -6.22
N VAL A 252 22.95 5.61 -5.36
CA VAL A 252 24.01 6.52 -5.80
C VAL A 252 25.32 5.77 -6.09
N GLU A 253 25.66 4.69 -5.37
CA GLU A 253 26.90 3.94 -5.67
C GLU A 253 26.76 2.93 -6.83
N ASP A 254 25.62 2.23 -6.96
CA ASP A 254 25.50 1.17 -7.98
C ASP A 254 25.21 1.67 -9.41
N ILE A 255 24.68 2.90 -9.58
CA ILE A 255 24.39 3.48 -10.90
C ILE A 255 25.41 4.54 -11.30
N ILE A 256 25.79 5.44 -10.39
CA ILE A 256 26.63 6.59 -10.75
C ILE A 256 28.07 6.14 -11.03
N ILE A 257 28.62 5.18 -10.29
CA ILE A 257 29.99 4.69 -10.50
C ILE A 257 30.17 4.06 -11.90
N PRO A 258 29.32 3.11 -12.35
CA PRO A 258 29.42 2.60 -13.71
C PRO A 258 29.06 3.66 -14.77
N CYS A 259 28.09 4.56 -14.52
CA CYS A 259 27.78 5.63 -15.47
C CYS A 259 28.92 6.63 -15.67
N VAL A 260 29.63 7.00 -14.61
CA VAL A 260 30.79 7.91 -14.67
C VAL A 260 31.99 7.20 -15.31
N LEU A 261 32.24 5.93 -14.99
CA LEU A 261 33.28 5.15 -15.66
C LEU A 261 33.02 5.00 -17.17
N VAL A 262 31.77 4.74 -17.57
CA VAL A 262 31.39 4.68 -18.99
C VAL A 262 31.52 6.05 -19.65
N ALA A 263 31.10 7.13 -18.99
CA ALA A 263 31.24 8.49 -19.53
C ALA A 263 32.71 8.89 -19.72
N VAL A 264 33.60 8.56 -18.77
CA VAL A 264 35.04 8.83 -18.87
C VAL A 264 35.67 8.00 -20.01
N LEU A 265 35.30 6.72 -20.13
CA LEU A 265 35.79 5.86 -21.22
C LEU A 265 35.29 6.29 -22.61
N VAL A 266 34.08 6.85 -22.71
CA VAL A 266 33.49 7.30 -23.99
C VAL A 266 33.95 8.70 -24.38
N LEU A 267 34.15 9.60 -23.41
CA LEU A 267 34.52 10.99 -23.66
C LEU A 267 36.05 11.24 -23.66
N GLY A 268 36.86 10.26 -23.23
CA GLY A 268 38.31 10.27 -23.41
C GLY A 268 39.02 11.46 -22.76
N ILE A 269 38.66 11.77 -21.51
CA ILE A 269 39.40 12.71 -20.64
C ILE A 269 40.41 11.90 -19.81
#